data_AF-A0A1G5ET85-F1
#
_entry.id   AF-A0A1G5ET85-F1
#
_cell.length_a   1.000
_cell.length_b   1.000
_cell.length_c   1.000
_cell.angle_alpha   90.00
_cell.angle_beta   90.00
_cell.angle_gamma   90.00
#
_symmetry.space_group_name_H-M   'P 1'
#
loop_
_entity.id
_entity.type
_entity.pdbx_description
1 polymer ?
#
loop_
_entity_poly.entity_id
_entity_poly.type
_entity_poly.pdbx_seq_one_letter_code
_entity_poly.pdbx_strand_id
1 'polypeptide(L)'
;MQRISCKYHPRTAARWHCPRCEVSLCPGCVRRPPAPLQEAPDCPLCERPARSLGLGNVIVPFWRRLPRIFAYPLHSTPLTYLLGLALLALATAFPLVGLAVPLLVGLAVLQYSFRVLAHTADGHMEPPAVSVSRNEEDTMPRVLALGAVYAATFLLSVLAGGYLGFVGYLAASLFFSLMLPASILFVGLEQGLLRILLRALNPVSLVALAVRIGPAYLLLFLFMQLLSGAGTQLAVLLAALAPSWAAPAAIAFGWSYMHLVTFHLLGYVIYQYHEELGYEVDVRADESGGEARPALPGGTDELLGQVDVLLKEGELGRAEELLRKRIDQQPTDLEAWQRYYRVLQAGGDDGRLVEESKDYISALLLERRAGPAMRVVAEALEREPGFRPAKPEQILPLARAAREGGQPHLALRLMNGFGKAHPGHPDLPALTMLAARILSEDLNQNAKARPLLESVLRHFPEDPAAAEARHLLRAIGTPEPASGAGS
;
A
#
# COMPACT_ATOMS: atom_id res chain seq x y z
N MET A 1 -22.71 -9.07 8.96
CA MET A 1 -21.83 -10.22 8.62
C MET A 1 -20.55 -10.10 9.42
N GLN A 2 -20.12 -11.18 10.07
CA GLN A 2 -18.79 -11.25 10.67
C GLN A 2 -17.76 -11.28 9.54
N ARG A 3 -16.72 -10.46 9.66
CA ARG A 3 -15.64 -10.38 8.68
C ARG A 3 -14.83 -11.68 8.74
N ILE A 4 -14.70 -12.39 7.63
CA ILE A 4 -13.88 -13.59 7.51
C ILE A 4 -12.42 -13.13 7.45
N SER A 5 -11.64 -13.41 8.49
CA SER A 5 -10.21 -13.10 8.53
C SER A 5 -9.39 -14.14 7.78
N CYS A 6 -8.20 -13.75 7.32
CA CYS A 6 -7.22 -14.70 6.81
C CYS A 6 -6.76 -15.64 7.94
N LYS A 7 -6.67 -16.95 7.68
CA LYS A 7 -6.16 -17.95 8.64
C LYS A 7 -4.74 -17.60 9.11
N TYR A 8 -3.90 -17.16 8.19
CA TYR A 8 -2.48 -16.88 8.44
C TYR A 8 -2.22 -15.44 8.87
N HIS A 9 -3.12 -14.51 8.54
CA HIS A 9 -3.02 -13.11 8.92
C HIS A 9 -4.33 -12.66 9.60
N PRO A 10 -4.53 -12.94 10.89
CA PRO A 10 -5.82 -12.72 11.57
C PRO A 10 -6.31 -11.27 11.57
N ARG A 11 -5.40 -10.30 11.40
CA ARG A 11 -5.71 -8.87 11.30
C ARG A 11 -6.12 -8.42 9.90
N THR A 12 -6.03 -9.28 8.88
CA THR A 12 -6.40 -8.96 7.50
C THR A 12 -7.63 -9.74 7.07
N ALA A 13 -8.46 -9.11 6.25
CA ALA A 13 -9.62 -9.76 5.64
C ALA A 13 -9.18 -10.81 4.63
N ALA A 14 -9.85 -11.96 4.63
CA ALA A 14 -9.72 -12.91 3.54
C ALA A 14 -10.45 -12.37 2.29
N ARG A 15 -9.84 -12.47 1.11
CA ARG A 15 -10.51 -12.25 -0.18
C ARG A 15 -10.92 -13.57 -0.82
N TRP A 16 -10.20 -14.65 -0.48
CA TRP A 16 -10.30 -15.93 -1.14
C TRP A 16 -10.57 -17.04 -0.14
N HIS A 17 -11.28 -18.07 -0.58
CA HIS A 17 -11.51 -19.29 0.17
C HIS A 17 -11.19 -20.51 -0.68
N CYS A 18 -10.33 -21.40 -0.17
CA CYS A 18 -10.02 -22.65 -0.83
C CYS A 18 -10.98 -23.75 -0.33
N PRO A 19 -11.86 -24.31 -1.17
CA PRO A 19 -12.81 -25.34 -0.74
C PRO A 19 -12.16 -26.70 -0.45
N ARG A 20 -10.95 -26.95 -0.97
CA ARG A 20 -10.23 -28.22 -0.73
C ARG A 20 -9.49 -28.23 0.61
N CYS A 21 -8.87 -27.11 0.97
CA CYS A 21 -8.12 -26.96 2.22
C CYS A 21 -8.98 -26.34 3.34
N GLU A 22 -10.19 -25.89 3.01
CA GLU A 22 -11.10 -25.16 3.90
C GLU A 22 -10.45 -23.94 4.59
N VAL A 23 -9.52 -23.27 3.90
CA VAL A 23 -8.80 -22.09 4.42
C VAL A 23 -9.22 -20.81 3.70
N SER A 24 -9.32 -19.73 4.48
CA SER A 24 -9.59 -18.38 3.98
C SER A 24 -8.28 -17.58 3.94
N LEU A 25 -7.99 -16.97 2.80
CA LEU A 25 -6.71 -16.36 2.44
C LEU A 25 -6.88 -14.88 2.09
N CYS A 26 -6.00 -14.03 2.63
CA CYS A 26 -5.88 -12.64 2.18
C CYS A 26 -5.21 -12.59 0.80
N PRO A 27 -5.28 -11.44 0.09
CA PRO A 27 -4.59 -11.27 -1.19
C PRO A 27 -3.11 -11.67 -1.15
N GLY A 28 -2.36 -11.30 -0.10
CA GLY A 28 -0.94 -11.67 0.02
C GLY A 28 -0.65 -13.16 0.24
N CYS A 29 -1.64 -14.00 0.53
CA CYS A 29 -1.44 -15.43 0.81
C CYS A 29 -1.78 -16.33 -0.39
N VAL A 30 -2.36 -15.80 -1.47
CA VAL A 30 -2.69 -16.60 -2.65
C VAL A 30 -1.53 -16.62 -3.64
N ARG A 31 -1.53 -17.59 -4.55
CA ARG A 31 -0.57 -17.70 -5.63
C ARG A 31 -1.22 -17.30 -6.94
N ARG A 32 -0.76 -16.23 -7.57
CA ARG A 32 -1.23 -15.85 -8.91
C ARG A 32 -0.45 -16.58 -10.00
N PRO A 33 -1.14 -17.20 -10.98
CA PRO A 33 -0.47 -17.71 -12.16
C PRO A 33 0.14 -16.56 -12.99
N PRO A 34 1.24 -16.81 -13.73
CA PRO A 34 1.82 -15.81 -14.62
C PRO A 34 0.82 -15.44 -15.73
N ALA A 35 0.73 -14.14 -16.03
CA ALA A 35 -0.12 -13.57 -17.10
C ALA A 35 0.06 -14.32 -18.44
N PRO A 36 -0.99 -14.49 -19.28
CA PRO A 36 -2.05 -13.51 -19.54
C PRO A 36 -3.47 -13.88 -19.07
N LEU A 37 -3.66 -15.04 -18.44
CA LEU A 37 -4.97 -15.46 -17.94
C LEU A 37 -5.22 -14.83 -16.56
N GLN A 38 -6.12 -13.84 -16.49
CA GLN A 38 -6.71 -13.36 -15.23
C GLN A 38 -7.65 -14.43 -14.65
N GLU A 39 -7.10 -15.59 -14.33
CA GLU A 39 -7.80 -16.65 -13.62
C GLU A 39 -7.82 -16.38 -12.12
N ALA A 40 -8.79 -16.97 -11.42
CA ALA A 40 -8.84 -16.92 -9.96
C ALA A 40 -7.51 -17.46 -9.39
N PRO A 41 -6.94 -16.81 -8.36
CA PRO A 41 -5.64 -17.20 -7.85
C PRO A 41 -5.72 -18.55 -7.13
N ASP A 42 -4.60 -19.24 -7.10
CA ASP A 42 -4.50 -20.57 -6.53
C ASP A 42 -4.22 -20.54 -5.02
N CYS A 43 -4.67 -21.58 -4.34
CA CYS A 43 -4.27 -21.84 -2.97
C CYS A 43 -2.79 -22.27 -2.92
N PRO A 44 -1.94 -21.65 -2.07
CA PRO A 44 -0.53 -22.02 -1.98
C PRO A 44 -0.32 -23.46 -1.49
N LEU A 45 -1.29 -24.05 -0.78
CA LEU A 45 -1.19 -25.40 -0.23
C LEU A 45 -1.47 -26.47 -1.27
N CYS A 46 -2.63 -26.40 -1.92
CA CYS A 46 -3.09 -27.46 -2.83
C CYS A 46 -3.06 -27.11 -4.31
N GLU A 47 -2.62 -25.89 -4.66
CA GLU A 47 -2.44 -25.40 -6.04
C GLU A 47 -3.71 -25.53 -6.90
N ARG A 48 -4.87 -25.39 -6.25
CA ARG A 48 -6.19 -25.34 -6.90
C ARG A 48 -6.76 -23.92 -6.83
N PRO A 49 -7.63 -23.55 -7.79
CA PRO A 49 -8.21 -22.22 -7.83
C PRO A 49 -9.04 -21.96 -6.57
N ALA A 50 -8.76 -20.83 -5.92
CA ALA A 50 -9.52 -20.37 -4.78
C ALA A 50 -10.80 -19.65 -5.25
N ARG A 51 -11.88 -19.78 -4.48
CA ARG A 51 -13.14 -19.07 -4.75
C ARG A 51 -13.07 -17.68 -4.13
N SER A 52 -13.57 -16.67 -4.84
CA SER A 52 -13.72 -15.33 -4.27
C SER A 52 -14.78 -15.36 -3.16
N LEU A 53 -14.46 -14.74 -2.02
CA LEU A 53 -15.43 -14.44 -0.96
C LEU A 53 -16.20 -13.13 -1.23
N GLY A 54 -15.94 -12.48 -2.36
CA GLY A 54 -16.44 -11.15 -2.70
C GLY A 54 -15.70 -10.02 -1.98
N LEU A 55 -15.72 -8.84 -2.59
CA LEU A 55 -15.09 -7.65 -2.00
C LEU A 55 -15.79 -7.16 -0.74
N GLY A 56 -17.06 -7.51 -0.52
CA GLY A 56 -17.80 -7.14 0.69
C GLY A 56 -17.18 -7.64 2.01
N ASN A 57 -16.27 -8.61 1.97
CA ASN A 57 -15.51 -9.04 3.14
C ASN A 57 -14.22 -8.24 3.37
N VAL A 58 -13.68 -7.65 2.29
CA VAL A 58 -12.47 -6.83 2.30
C VAL A 58 -12.83 -5.37 2.53
N ILE A 59 -13.71 -4.80 1.70
CA ILE A 59 -14.14 -3.42 1.73
C ILE A 59 -15.13 -3.21 2.89
N VAL A 60 -14.91 -2.17 3.68
CA VAL A 60 -15.81 -1.79 4.77
C VAL A 60 -17.16 -1.41 4.18
N PRO A 61 -18.29 -1.94 4.68
CA PRO A 61 -19.58 -1.54 4.16
C PRO A 61 -19.86 -0.04 4.33
N PHE A 62 -20.47 0.59 3.34
CA PHE A 62 -20.70 2.05 3.31
C PHE A 62 -21.39 2.60 4.57
N TRP A 63 -22.32 1.85 5.17
CA TRP A 63 -23.04 2.26 6.39
C TRP A 63 -22.15 2.33 7.64
N ARG A 64 -20.98 1.67 7.63
CA ARG A 64 -19.97 1.81 8.69
C ARG A 64 -19.00 2.97 8.44
N ARG A 65 -18.97 3.53 7.22
CA ARG A 65 -18.19 4.71 6.85
C ARG A 65 -18.96 6.03 6.97
N LEU A 66 -20.24 6.01 7.38
CA LEU A 66 -21.08 7.21 7.47
C LEU A 66 -20.40 8.42 8.15
N PRO A 67 -19.74 8.30 9.32
CA PRO A 67 -19.10 9.46 9.95
C PRO A 67 -18.05 10.14 9.05
N ARG A 68 -17.28 9.36 8.29
CA ARG A 68 -16.28 9.90 7.35
C ARG A 68 -16.92 10.46 6.10
N ILE A 69 -17.99 9.82 5.61
CA ILE A 69 -18.76 10.30 4.47
C ILE A 69 -19.39 11.67 4.78
N PHE A 70 -19.91 11.87 6.00
CA PHE A 70 -20.39 13.18 6.46
C PHE A 70 -19.24 14.18 6.66
N ALA A 71 -18.06 13.74 7.10
CA ALA A 71 -16.90 14.62 7.23
C ALA A 71 -16.29 15.03 5.87
N TYR A 72 -16.65 14.36 4.77
CA TYR A 72 -16.03 14.56 3.46
C TYR A 72 -16.06 16.01 2.96
N PRO A 73 -17.20 16.74 2.99
CA PRO A 73 -17.22 18.14 2.53
C PRO A 73 -16.44 19.11 3.42
N LEU A 74 -15.97 18.69 4.60
CA LEU A 74 -15.18 19.53 5.52
C LEU A 74 -13.69 19.58 5.16
N HIS A 75 -13.23 18.78 4.19
CA HIS A 75 -11.88 18.93 3.65
C HIS A 75 -11.69 20.33 3.05
N SER A 76 -10.48 20.85 3.08
CA SER A 76 -10.16 22.24 2.67
C SER A 76 -10.65 22.57 1.26
N THR A 77 -10.44 21.67 0.31
CA THR A 77 -10.82 21.83 -1.10
C THR A 77 -12.35 21.95 -1.29
N PRO A 78 -13.18 20.95 -0.92
CA PRO A 78 -14.63 21.05 -1.09
C PRO A 78 -15.22 22.15 -0.20
N LEU A 79 -14.72 22.35 1.01
CA LEU A 79 -15.25 23.38 1.92
C LEU A 79 -15.09 24.79 1.34
N THR A 80 -13.90 25.13 0.85
CA THR A 80 -13.65 26.45 0.24
C THR A 80 -14.47 26.65 -1.04
N TYR A 81 -14.64 25.60 -1.85
CA TYR A 81 -15.50 25.65 -3.03
C TYR A 81 -16.98 25.89 -2.67
N LEU A 82 -17.52 25.13 -1.70
CA LEU A 82 -18.89 25.30 -1.24
C LEU A 82 -19.14 26.67 -0.62
N LEU A 83 -18.18 27.21 0.14
CA LEU A 83 -18.25 28.57 0.68
C LEU A 83 -18.23 29.64 -0.43
N GLY A 84 -17.41 29.43 -1.47
CA GLY A 84 -17.39 30.31 -2.65
C GLY A 84 -18.73 30.31 -3.39
N LEU A 85 -19.35 29.14 -3.59
CA LEU A 85 -20.67 29.04 -4.20
C LEU A 85 -21.78 29.61 -3.32
N ALA A 86 -21.70 29.43 -2.01
CA ALA A 86 -22.61 30.07 -1.05
C ALA A 86 -22.52 31.60 -1.12
N LEU A 87 -21.31 32.15 -1.23
CA LEU A 87 -21.11 33.59 -1.41
C LEU A 87 -21.71 34.06 -2.75
N LEU A 88 -21.51 33.32 -3.83
CA LEU A 88 -22.13 33.61 -5.13
C LEU A 88 -23.66 33.61 -5.03
N ALA A 89 -24.24 32.74 -4.20
CA ALA A 89 -25.68 32.68 -3.99
C ALA A 89 -26.27 33.96 -3.35
N LEU A 90 -25.47 34.84 -2.75
CA LEU A 90 -25.95 36.17 -2.30
C LEU A 90 -26.40 37.06 -3.48
N ALA A 91 -25.86 36.83 -4.67
CA ALA A 91 -26.26 37.55 -5.89
C ALA A 91 -27.70 37.23 -6.34
N THR A 92 -28.38 36.27 -5.71
CA THR A 92 -29.82 36.02 -5.90
C THR A 92 -30.70 37.22 -5.54
N ALA A 93 -30.20 38.15 -4.73
CA ALA A 93 -30.92 39.37 -4.36
C ALA A 93 -31.12 40.36 -5.54
N PHE A 94 -30.42 40.18 -6.66
CA PHE A 94 -30.57 41.03 -7.85
C PHE A 94 -31.63 40.47 -8.81
N PRO A 95 -32.58 41.24 -9.37
CA PRO A 95 -33.74 40.68 -10.07
C PRO A 95 -33.42 39.82 -11.31
N LEU A 96 -32.73 40.40 -12.30
CA LEU A 96 -32.41 39.74 -13.58
C LEU A 96 -31.29 38.72 -13.44
N VAL A 97 -30.28 39.03 -12.63
CA VAL A 97 -29.12 38.15 -12.40
C VAL A 97 -29.47 37.01 -11.43
N GLY A 98 -30.32 37.29 -10.44
CA GLY A 98 -30.64 36.38 -9.35
C GLY A 98 -31.52 35.20 -9.73
N LEU A 99 -32.18 35.21 -10.89
CA LEU A 99 -32.81 34.00 -11.45
C LEU A 99 -31.79 33.02 -12.05
N ALA A 100 -30.69 33.54 -12.61
CA ALA A 100 -29.64 32.71 -13.19
C ALA A 100 -28.68 32.13 -12.12
N VAL A 101 -28.49 32.86 -11.02
CA VAL A 101 -27.53 32.47 -9.96
C VAL A 101 -27.82 31.08 -9.35
N PRO A 102 -29.05 30.71 -8.94
CA PRO A 102 -29.34 29.38 -8.38
C PRO A 102 -29.10 28.27 -9.40
N LEU A 103 -29.40 28.53 -10.67
CA LEU A 103 -29.13 27.57 -11.76
C LEU A 103 -27.61 27.37 -11.93
N LEU A 104 -26.84 28.46 -11.96
CA LEU A 104 -25.38 28.39 -12.05
C LEU A 104 -24.76 27.67 -10.85
N VAL A 105 -25.19 28.00 -9.63
CA VAL A 105 -24.74 27.33 -8.40
C VAL A 105 -25.12 25.85 -8.44
N GLY A 106 -26.35 25.51 -8.81
CA GLY A 106 -26.80 24.12 -8.94
C GLY A 106 -25.99 23.33 -9.96
N LEU A 107 -25.72 23.90 -11.13
CA LEU A 107 -24.88 23.28 -12.17
C LEU A 107 -23.44 23.08 -11.69
N ALA A 108 -22.86 24.09 -11.02
CA ALA A 108 -21.50 24.02 -10.48
C ALA A 108 -21.36 22.93 -9.42
N VAL A 109 -22.31 22.87 -8.46
CA VAL A 109 -22.38 21.81 -7.45
C VAL A 109 -22.50 20.45 -8.11
N LEU A 110 -23.39 20.30 -9.09
CA LEU A 110 -23.63 19.02 -9.74
C LEU A 110 -22.43 18.54 -10.57
N GLN A 111 -21.75 19.45 -11.30
CA GLN A 111 -20.50 19.14 -11.99
C GLN A 111 -19.44 18.62 -11.01
N TYR A 112 -19.22 19.34 -9.90
CA TYR A 112 -18.24 18.92 -8.90
C TYR A 112 -18.64 17.61 -8.22
N SER A 113 -19.92 17.41 -7.93
CA SER A 113 -20.47 16.16 -7.40
C SER A 113 -20.21 14.96 -8.32
N PHE A 114 -20.34 15.11 -9.65
CA PHE A 114 -20.00 14.02 -10.59
C PHE A 114 -18.50 13.72 -10.64
N ARG A 115 -17.64 14.72 -10.44
CA ARG A 115 -16.19 14.50 -10.28
C ARG A 115 -15.90 13.72 -9.01
N VAL A 116 -16.51 14.11 -7.89
CA VAL A 116 -16.39 13.39 -6.62
C VAL A 116 -16.87 11.95 -6.75
N LEU A 117 -18.03 11.73 -7.37
CA LEU A 117 -18.59 10.40 -7.63
C LEU A 117 -17.60 9.51 -8.39
N ALA A 118 -17.04 10.01 -9.51
CA ALA A 118 -16.09 9.28 -10.32
C ALA A 118 -14.77 9.02 -9.58
N HIS A 119 -14.22 10.05 -8.94
CA HIS A 119 -12.97 9.94 -8.20
C HIS A 119 -13.06 8.95 -7.04
N THR A 120 -14.19 8.96 -6.31
CA THR A 120 -14.46 7.98 -5.24
C THR A 120 -14.75 6.59 -5.79
N ALA A 121 -15.43 6.48 -6.94
CA ALA A 121 -15.63 5.19 -7.62
C ALA A 121 -14.30 4.53 -8.02
N ASP A 122 -13.31 5.33 -8.44
CA ASP A 122 -11.95 4.89 -8.74
C ASP A 122 -11.15 4.48 -7.49
N GLY A 123 -11.73 4.65 -6.29
CA GLY A 123 -11.12 4.27 -5.02
C GLY A 123 -10.38 5.38 -4.29
N HIS A 124 -10.36 6.60 -4.82
CA HIS A 124 -9.80 7.77 -4.15
C HIS A 124 -10.78 8.34 -3.12
N MET A 125 -10.40 8.27 -1.85
CA MET A 125 -11.26 8.67 -0.73
C MET A 125 -11.07 10.15 -0.37
N GLU A 126 -10.05 10.80 -0.92
CA GLU A 126 -9.79 12.24 -0.81
C GLU A 126 -10.53 13.04 -1.88
N PRO A 127 -10.80 14.34 -1.65
CA PRO A 127 -11.47 15.17 -2.64
C PRO A 127 -10.58 15.51 -3.84
N PRO A 128 -11.12 15.45 -5.07
CA PRO A 128 -10.40 15.89 -6.25
C PRO A 128 -10.20 17.41 -6.20
N ALA A 129 -9.13 17.87 -6.85
CA ALA A 129 -8.87 19.29 -7.03
C ALA A 129 -10.02 19.98 -7.79
N VAL A 130 -10.28 21.24 -7.43
CA VAL A 130 -11.32 22.08 -8.03
C VAL A 130 -10.79 22.82 -9.28
N SER A 131 -9.63 22.42 -9.82
CA SER A 131 -9.02 23.10 -10.96
C SER A 131 -9.93 23.14 -12.19
N VAL A 132 -9.84 24.22 -12.94
CA VAL A 132 -10.50 24.41 -14.24
C VAL A 132 -9.51 24.03 -15.34
N SER A 133 -8.80 22.91 -15.18
CA SER A 133 -7.81 22.53 -16.18
C SER A 133 -8.51 21.99 -17.43
N ARG A 134 -8.15 22.52 -18.60
CA ARG A 134 -8.80 22.30 -19.91
C ARG A 134 -8.76 20.84 -20.41
N ASN A 135 -8.09 19.94 -19.68
CA ASN A 135 -7.94 18.51 -20.01
C ASN A 135 -8.76 17.57 -19.10
N GLU A 136 -9.62 18.11 -18.24
CA GLU A 136 -10.50 17.30 -17.38
C GLU A 136 -11.67 16.71 -18.17
N GLU A 137 -12.10 15.50 -17.77
CA GLU A 137 -13.24 14.79 -18.35
C GLU A 137 -14.47 15.70 -18.38
N ASP A 138 -15.07 15.86 -19.57
CA ASP A 138 -16.27 16.67 -19.73
C ASP A 138 -17.43 16.02 -18.95
N THR A 139 -17.74 16.57 -17.78
CA THR A 139 -18.86 16.12 -16.93
C THR A 139 -20.21 16.66 -17.41
N MET A 140 -20.21 17.55 -18.38
CA MET A 140 -21.41 18.21 -18.89
C MET A 140 -22.43 17.25 -19.53
N PRO A 141 -22.03 16.20 -20.28
CA PRO A 141 -22.94 15.15 -20.71
C PRO A 141 -23.62 14.42 -19.56
N ARG A 142 -22.93 14.20 -18.42
CA ARG A 142 -23.51 13.53 -17.23
C ARG A 142 -24.56 14.41 -16.57
N VAL A 143 -24.28 15.71 -16.45
CA VAL A 143 -25.23 16.71 -15.94
C VAL A 143 -26.48 16.77 -16.81
N LEU A 144 -26.31 16.86 -18.14
CA LEU A 144 -27.42 16.87 -19.09
C LEU A 144 -28.22 15.56 -19.04
N ALA A 145 -27.54 14.42 -18.96
CA ALA A 145 -28.20 13.12 -18.84
C ALA A 145 -29.05 13.03 -17.57
N LEU A 146 -28.52 13.47 -16.42
CA LEU A 146 -29.27 13.45 -15.16
C LEU A 146 -30.50 14.38 -15.22
N GLY A 147 -30.35 15.57 -15.80
CA GLY A 147 -31.47 16.48 -16.07
C GLY A 147 -32.54 15.84 -16.95
N ALA A 148 -32.13 15.16 -18.02
CA ALA A 148 -33.04 14.42 -18.90
C ALA A 148 -33.72 13.24 -18.18
N VAL A 149 -33.01 12.53 -17.30
CA VAL A 149 -33.60 11.46 -16.46
C VAL A 149 -34.67 12.03 -15.53
N TYR A 150 -34.40 13.13 -14.82
CA TYR A 150 -35.41 13.77 -13.97
C TYR A 150 -36.63 14.23 -14.78
N ALA A 151 -36.41 14.87 -15.93
CA ALA A 151 -37.50 15.32 -16.80
C ALA A 151 -38.34 14.14 -17.33
N ALA A 152 -37.69 13.08 -17.78
CA ALA A 152 -38.37 11.89 -18.31
C ALA A 152 -39.14 11.15 -17.21
N THR A 153 -38.56 10.93 -16.03
CA THR A 153 -39.24 10.26 -14.91
C THR A 153 -40.42 11.06 -14.39
N PHE A 154 -40.31 12.40 -14.34
CA PHE A 154 -41.42 13.28 -14.03
C PHE A 154 -42.55 13.16 -15.07
N LEU A 155 -42.21 13.27 -16.36
CA LEU A 155 -43.19 13.15 -17.46
C LEU A 155 -43.90 11.79 -17.43
N LEU A 156 -43.15 10.69 -17.28
CA LEU A 156 -43.69 9.34 -17.19
C LEU A 156 -44.64 9.18 -16.00
N SER A 157 -44.33 9.79 -14.86
CA SER A 157 -45.21 9.77 -13.68
C SER A 157 -46.51 10.55 -13.92
N VAL A 158 -46.42 11.73 -14.55
CA VAL A 158 -47.60 12.54 -14.93
C VAL A 158 -48.46 11.81 -15.97
N LEU A 159 -47.85 11.19 -16.98
CA LEU A 159 -48.57 10.40 -17.99
C LEU A 159 -49.28 9.20 -17.35
N ALA A 160 -48.61 8.47 -16.46
CA ALA A 160 -49.24 7.40 -15.69
C ALA A 160 -50.43 7.91 -14.87
N GLY A 161 -50.32 9.12 -14.30
CA GLY A 161 -51.42 9.82 -13.65
C GLY A 161 -52.60 10.13 -14.57
N GLY A 162 -52.32 10.56 -15.80
CA GLY A 162 -53.33 10.84 -16.80
C GLY A 162 -54.09 9.60 -17.27
N TYR A 163 -53.39 8.48 -17.47
CA TYR A 163 -53.99 7.24 -17.99
C TYR A 163 -54.60 6.34 -16.91
N LEU A 164 -53.98 6.25 -15.74
CA LEU A 164 -54.34 5.32 -14.66
C LEU A 164 -54.86 6.04 -13.39
N GLY A 165 -55.05 7.36 -13.46
CA GLY A 165 -55.49 8.19 -12.35
C GLY A 165 -54.43 8.36 -11.25
N PHE A 166 -54.87 8.84 -10.08
CA PHE A 166 -53.98 9.12 -8.94
C PHE A 166 -53.12 7.91 -8.52
N VAL A 167 -53.69 6.69 -8.59
CA VAL A 167 -52.97 5.44 -8.27
C VAL A 167 -51.79 5.23 -9.22
N GLY A 168 -51.97 5.47 -10.52
CA GLY A 168 -50.90 5.39 -11.51
C GLY A 168 -49.79 6.40 -11.27
N TYR A 169 -50.15 7.66 -10.98
CA TYR A 169 -49.19 8.69 -10.63
C TYR A 169 -48.34 8.29 -9.42
N LEU A 170 -49.00 7.83 -8.34
CA LEU A 170 -48.33 7.45 -7.10
C LEU A 170 -47.41 6.23 -7.32
N ALA A 171 -47.90 5.21 -8.02
CA ALA A 171 -47.11 4.00 -8.31
C ALA A 171 -45.87 4.33 -9.16
N ALA A 172 -46.02 5.14 -10.21
CA ALA A 172 -44.90 5.55 -11.05
C ALA A 172 -43.89 6.42 -10.29
N SER A 173 -44.37 7.39 -9.50
CA SER A 173 -43.51 8.25 -8.68
C SER A 173 -42.71 7.45 -7.65
N LEU A 174 -43.34 6.48 -6.98
CA LEU A 174 -42.67 5.61 -6.02
C LEU A 174 -41.63 4.71 -6.70
N PHE A 175 -41.97 4.12 -7.85
CA PHE A 175 -41.06 3.30 -8.62
C PHE A 175 -39.81 4.09 -9.05
N PHE A 176 -39.99 5.26 -9.69
CA PHE A 176 -38.87 6.07 -10.15
C PHE A 176 -38.06 6.67 -9.00
N SER A 177 -38.71 7.02 -7.89
CA SER A 177 -37.99 7.41 -6.67
C SER A 177 -37.09 6.26 -6.17
N LEU A 178 -37.61 5.04 -6.09
CA LEU A 178 -36.85 3.86 -5.67
C LEU A 178 -35.68 3.55 -6.63
N MET A 179 -35.86 3.81 -7.93
CA MET A 179 -34.84 3.57 -8.96
C MET A 179 -33.85 4.74 -9.14
N LEU A 180 -34.06 5.88 -8.47
CA LEU A 180 -33.22 7.06 -8.61
C LEU A 180 -31.73 6.81 -8.28
N PRO A 181 -31.37 6.09 -7.19
CA PRO A 181 -29.97 5.72 -6.95
C PRO A 181 -29.37 4.95 -8.12
N ALA A 182 -30.09 3.96 -8.66
CA ALA A 182 -29.65 3.18 -9.81
C ALA A 182 -29.45 4.04 -11.07
N SER A 183 -30.34 5.00 -11.33
CA SER A 183 -30.18 5.93 -12.45
C SER A 183 -28.92 6.79 -12.29
N ILE A 184 -28.66 7.33 -11.09
CA ILE A 184 -27.44 8.13 -10.84
C ILE A 184 -26.18 7.28 -10.95
N LEU A 185 -26.20 6.04 -10.47
CA LEU A 185 -25.08 5.10 -10.62
C LEU A 185 -24.76 4.86 -12.11
N PHE A 186 -25.77 4.62 -12.96
CA PHE A 186 -25.54 4.50 -14.41
C PHE A 186 -24.99 5.79 -15.03
N VAL A 187 -25.45 6.97 -14.59
CA VAL A 187 -24.91 8.26 -15.08
C VAL A 187 -23.44 8.44 -14.67
N GLY A 188 -23.04 7.93 -13.51
CA GLY A 188 -21.65 7.93 -13.07
C GLY A 188 -20.75 6.95 -13.80
N LEU A 189 -21.29 5.79 -14.19
CA LEU A 189 -20.54 4.65 -14.72
C LEU A 189 -20.40 4.65 -16.24
N GLU A 190 -21.41 5.14 -16.96
CA GLU A 190 -21.46 5.04 -18.43
C GLU A 190 -20.81 6.22 -19.13
N GLN A 191 -20.16 5.93 -20.26
CA GLN A 191 -19.63 6.97 -21.15
C GLN A 191 -20.56 7.19 -22.35
N GLY A 192 -20.79 8.47 -22.67
CA GLY A 192 -21.59 8.92 -23.80
C GLY A 192 -23.07 9.14 -23.47
N LEU A 193 -23.58 10.33 -23.81
CA LEU A 193 -24.92 10.81 -23.45
C LEU A 193 -26.05 9.82 -23.80
N LEU A 194 -26.02 9.25 -25.02
CA LEU A 194 -27.06 8.34 -25.51
C LEU A 194 -27.10 7.03 -24.70
N ARG A 195 -25.94 6.41 -24.43
CA ARG A 195 -25.86 5.16 -23.66
C ARG A 195 -26.29 5.37 -22.21
N ILE A 196 -25.83 6.48 -21.61
CA ILE A 196 -26.25 6.88 -20.27
C ILE A 196 -27.77 6.93 -20.20
N LEU A 197 -28.41 7.68 -21.11
CA LEU A 197 -29.87 7.86 -21.10
C LEU A 197 -30.61 6.53 -21.31
N LEU A 198 -30.13 5.70 -22.25
CA LEU A 198 -30.72 4.39 -22.54
C LEU A 198 -30.69 3.46 -21.33
N ARG A 199 -29.59 3.42 -20.56
CA ARG A 199 -29.50 2.56 -19.37
C ARG A 199 -30.17 3.17 -18.15
N ALA A 200 -30.00 4.47 -17.91
CA ALA A 200 -30.52 5.16 -16.73
C ALA A 200 -32.05 5.31 -16.71
N LEU A 201 -32.73 5.18 -17.86
CA LEU A 201 -34.20 5.15 -17.98
C LEU A 201 -34.79 3.76 -18.24
N ASN A 202 -33.98 2.75 -18.54
CA ASN A 202 -34.49 1.41 -18.82
C ASN A 202 -34.86 0.69 -17.51
N PRO A 203 -36.15 0.40 -17.25
CA PRO A 203 -36.58 -0.22 -16.00
C PRO A 203 -35.96 -1.61 -15.78
N VAL A 204 -35.68 -2.37 -16.85
CA VAL A 204 -35.06 -3.69 -16.75
C VAL A 204 -33.62 -3.57 -16.25
N SER A 205 -32.86 -2.62 -16.79
CA SER A 205 -31.48 -2.36 -16.36
C SER A 205 -31.41 -1.86 -14.92
N LEU A 206 -32.32 -0.96 -14.53
CA LEU A 206 -32.41 -0.42 -13.17
C LEU A 206 -32.74 -1.52 -12.15
N VAL A 207 -33.73 -2.36 -12.44
CA VAL A 207 -34.09 -3.50 -11.58
C VAL A 207 -32.95 -4.51 -11.52
N ALA A 208 -32.30 -4.83 -12.63
CA ALA A 208 -31.15 -5.74 -12.65
C ALA A 208 -30.00 -5.22 -11.77
N LEU A 209 -29.71 -3.92 -11.82
CA LEU A 209 -28.70 -3.28 -10.97
C LEU A 209 -29.07 -3.37 -9.48
N ALA A 210 -30.31 -3.03 -9.13
CA ALA A 210 -30.80 -3.11 -7.76
C ALA A 210 -30.74 -4.54 -7.21
N VAL A 211 -31.09 -5.54 -8.02
CA VAL A 211 -31.00 -6.96 -7.65
C VAL A 211 -29.55 -7.41 -7.47
N ARG A 212 -28.61 -6.95 -8.30
CA ARG A 212 -27.17 -7.27 -8.16
C ARG A 212 -26.58 -6.72 -6.86
N ILE A 213 -26.94 -5.50 -6.47
CA ILE A 213 -26.53 -4.90 -5.18
C ILE A 213 -27.21 -5.62 -4.01
N GLY A 214 -28.43 -6.13 -4.22
CA GLY A 214 -29.19 -6.91 -3.24
C GLY A 214 -29.84 -6.03 -2.16
N PRO A 215 -30.03 -6.52 -0.93
CA PRO A 215 -30.76 -5.80 0.13
C PRO A 215 -30.09 -4.49 0.55
N ALA A 216 -28.77 -4.35 0.33
CA ALA A 216 -28.04 -3.12 0.57
C ALA A 216 -28.55 -1.95 -0.31
N TYR A 217 -29.20 -2.24 -1.44
CA TYR A 217 -29.81 -1.21 -2.29
C TYR A 217 -30.97 -0.48 -1.58
N LEU A 218 -31.81 -1.20 -0.82
CA LEU A 218 -32.89 -0.57 -0.06
C LEU A 218 -32.34 0.35 1.03
N LEU A 219 -31.23 -0.06 1.66
CA LEU A 219 -30.52 0.76 2.62
C LEU A 219 -29.91 2.01 1.98
N LEU A 220 -29.31 1.88 0.79
CA LEU A 220 -28.82 3.00 -0.01
C LEU A 220 -29.94 3.98 -0.36
N PHE A 221 -31.07 3.47 -0.86
CA PHE A 221 -32.25 4.28 -1.16
C PHE A 221 -32.75 5.02 0.08
N LEU A 222 -32.92 4.32 1.20
CA LEU A 222 -33.36 4.94 2.46
C LEU A 222 -32.40 6.04 2.90
N PHE A 223 -31.09 5.80 2.86
CA PHE A 223 -30.11 6.82 3.21
C PHE A 223 -30.15 8.01 2.26
N MET A 224 -30.30 7.78 0.96
CA MET A 224 -30.43 8.87 -0.02
C MET A 224 -31.65 9.74 0.27
N GLN A 225 -32.79 9.14 0.63
CA GLN A 225 -33.99 9.89 1.03
C GLN A 225 -33.76 10.68 2.33
N LEU A 226 -33.13 10.05 3.33
CA LEU A 226 -32.76 10.71 4.59
C LEU A 226 -31.78 11.87 4.36
N LEU A 227 -30.77 11.70 3.52
CA LEU A 227 -29.77 12.72 3.17
C LEU A 227 -30.41 13.89 2.43
N SER A 228 -31.29 13.63 1.47
CA SER A 228 -32.05 14.66 0.75
C SER A 228 -32.96 15.48 1.70
N GLY A 229 -33.70 14.78 2.58
CA GLY A 229 -34.51 15.41 3.61
C GLY A 229 -33.69 16.22 4.62
N ALA A 230 -32.58 15.65 5.11
CA ALA A 230 -31.66 16.31 6.02
C ALA A 230 -31.00 17.55 5.40
N GLY A 231 -30.65 17.51 4.11
CA GLY A 231 -30.14 18.67 3.38
C GLY A 231 -31.14 19.81 3.30
N THR A 232 -32.42 19.49 3.05
CA THR A 232 -33.49 20.48 3.06
C THR A 232 -33.66 21.10 4.46
N GLN A 233 -33.68 20.28 5.51
CA GLN A 233 -33.81 20.76 6.89
C GLN A 233 -32.59 21.58 7.34
N LEU A 234 -31.38 21.15 6.98
CA LEU A 234 -30.14 21.88 7.27
C LEU A 234 -30.15 23.26 6.59
N ALA A 235 -30.53 23.32 5.31
CA ALA A 235 -30.65 24.57 4.57
C ALA A 235 -31.63 25.55 5.25
N VAL A 236 -32.80 25.06 5.66
CA VAL A 236 -33.81 25.87 6.35
C VAL A 236 -33.33 26.33 7.73
N LEU A 237 -32.70 25.45 8.51
CA LEU A 237 -32.17 25.77 9.83
C LEU A 237 -31.06 26.84 9.76
N LEU A 238 -30.11 26.66 8.83
CA LEU A 238 -29.04 27.63 8.61
C LEU A 238 -29.61 28.98 8.16
N ALA A 239 -30.61 28.97 7.29
CA ALA A 239 -31.28 30.20 6.83
C ALA A 239 -32.01 30.92 7.97
N ALA A 240 -32.64 30.18 8.89
CA ALA A 240 -33.34 30.75 10.04
C ALA A 240 -32.39 31.35 11.08
N LEU A 241 -31.17 30.82 11.20
CA LEU A 241 -30.11 31.36 12.07
C LEU A 241 -29.37 32.54 11.44
N ALA A 242 -29.38 32.63 10.11
CA ALA A 242 -28.71 33.68 9.36
C ALA A 242 -29.56 34.98 9.30
N PRO A 243 -28.91 36.15 9.21
CA PRO A 243 -29.60 37.37 8.80
C PRO A 243 -30.30 37.18 7.45
N SER A 244 -31.41 37.88 7.22
CA SER A 244 -32.22 37.73 6.00
C SER A 244 -31.44 37.92 4.70
N TRP A 245 -30.45 38.82 4.68
CA TRP A 245 -29.58 39.03 3.51
C TRP A 245 -28.66 37.84 3.22
N ALA A 246 -28.32 37.04 4.23
CA ALA A 246 -27.44 35.87 4.12
C ALA A 246 -28.20 34.55 3.93
N ALA A 247 -29.54 34.56 4.03
CA ALA A 247 -30.37 33.37 3.90
C ALA A 247 -30.15 32.60 2.58
N PRO A 248 -29.99 33.23 1.40
CA PRO A 248 -29.72 32.49 0.16
C PRO A 248 -28.39 31.72 0.19
N ALA A 249 -27.34 32.31 0.79
CA ALA A 249 -26.05 31.66 0.97
C ALA A 249 -26.15 30.47 1.93
N ALA A 250 -26.88 30.64 3.03
CA ALA A 250 -27.11 29.58 4.01
C ALA A 250 -27.89 28.39 3.40
N ILE A 251 -28.92 28.67 2.58
CA ILE A 251 -29.68 27.66 1.85
C ILE A 251 -28.78 26.92 0.87
N ALA A 252 -28.04 27.66 0.03
CA ALA A 252 -27.14 27.08 -0.96
C ALA A 252 -26.09 26.19 -0.27
N PHE A 253 -25.45 26.67 0.79
CA PHE A 253 -24.46 25.89 1.54
C PHE A 253 -25.04 24.59 2.10
N GLY A 254 -26.17 24.67 2.83
CA GLY A 254 -26.79 23.49 3.47
C GLY A 254 -27.21 22.43 2.46
N TRP A 255 -27.79 22.85 1.33
CA TRP A 255 -28.19 21.94 0.26
C TRP A 255 -26.97 21.33 -0.44
N SER A 256 -26.01 22.16 -0.86
CA SER A 256 -24.81 21.71 -1.57
C SER A 256 -23.93 20.79 -0.73
N TYR A 257 -23.85 21.03 0.58
CA TYR A 257 -23.14 20.16 1.52
C TYR A 257 -23.71 18.74 1.48
N MET A 258 -25.00 18.57 1.72
CA MET A 258 -25.63 17.23 1.75
C MET A 258 -25.69 16.59 0.36
N HIS A 259 -25.77 17.40 -0.69
CA HIS A 259 -25.67 16.91 -2.06
C HIS A 259 -24.31 16.28 -2.33
N LEU A 260 -23.22 16.93 -1.91
CA LEU A 260 -21.87 16.40 -2.06
C LEU A 260 -21.66 15.11 -1.25
N VAL A 261 -22.18 15.06 -0.02
CA VAL A 261 -22.20 13.83 0.81
C VAL A 261 -22.88 12.68 0.07
N THR A 262 -24.01 12.95 -0.60
CA THR A 262 -24.77 11.94 -1.35
C THR A 262 -23.96 11.38 -2.53
N PHE A 263 -23.29 12.23 -3.30
CA PHE A 263 -22.48 11.78 -4.43
C PHE A 263 -21.21 11.05 -3.99
N HIS A 264 -20.57 11.47 -2.89
CA HIS A 264 -19.46 10.72 -2.31
C HIS A 264 -19.92 9.33 -1.82
N LEU A 265 -21.10 9.24 -1.19
CA LEU A 265 -21.71 7.96 -0.80
C LEU A 265 -21.97 7.05 -2.01
N LEU A 266 -22.54 7.59 -3.09
CA LEU A 266 -22.82 6.83 -4.31
C LEU A 266 -21.53 6.36 -4.99
N GLY A 267 -20.48 7.18 -5.01
CA GLY A 267 -19.16 6.81 -5.52
C GLY A 267 -18.55 5.68 -4.70
N TYR A 268 -18.70 5.75 -3.37
CA TYR A 268 -18.26 4.68 -2.48
C TYR A 268 -19.04 3.37 -2.70
N VAL A 269 -20.33 3.44 -3.04
CA VAL A 269 -21.11 2.23 -3.40
C VAL A 269 -20.60 1.62 -4.70
N ILE A 270 -20.28 2.44 -5.71
CA ILE A 270 -19.64 1.94 -6.94
C ILE A 270 -18.34 1.23 -6.58
N TYR A 271 -17.49 1.88 -5.77
CA TYR A 271 -16.24 1.29 -5.31
C TYR A 271 -16.45 -0.02 -4.53
N GLN A 272 -17.47 -0.11 -3.68
CA GLN A 272 -17.73 -1.32 -2.88
C GLN A 272 -18.22 -2.51 -3.73
N TYR A 273 -19.01 -2.24 -4.78
CA TYR A 273 -19.69 -3.25 -5.60
C TYR A 273 -19.14 -3.35 -7.04
N HIS A 274 -17.95 -2.82 -7.32
CA HIS A 274 -17.45 -2.69 -8.70
C HIS A 274 -17.33 -4.04 -9.42
N GLU A 275 -16.93 -5.12 -8.74
CA GLU A 275 -16.88 -6.47 -9.31
C GLU A 275 -18.28 -6.98 -9.71
N GLU A 276 -19.30 -6.81 -8.84
CA GLU A 276 -20.68 -7.21 -9.14
C GLU A 276 -21.31 -6.36 -10.25
N LEU A 277 -20.86 -5.10 -10.37
CA LEU A 277 -21.25 -4.17 -11.41
C LEU A 277 -20.55 -4.45 -12.75
N GLY A 278 -19.45 -5.22 -12.75
CA GLY A 278 -18.68 -5.60 -13.94
C GLY A 278 -17.69 -4.53 -14.40
N TYR A 279 -17.18 -3.71 -13.46
CA TYR A 279 -16.20 -2.66 -13.73
C TYR A 279 -14.88 -2.96 -13.02
N GLU A 280 -13.76 -2.74 -13.71
CA GLU A 280 -12.42 -2.81 -13.11
C GLU A 280 -12.09 -1.45 -12.47
N VAL A 281 -11.72 -1.45 -11.19
CA VAL A 281 -11.23 -0.28 -10.47
C VAL A 281 -9.74 -0.45 -10.21
N ASP A 282 -8.94 0.59 -10.46
CA ASP A 282 -7.52 0.61 -10.11
C ASP A 282 -7.41 0.79 -8.59
N VAL A 283 -7.46 -0.31 -7.84
CA VAL A 283 -7.45 -0.32 -6.37
C VAL A 283 -6.09 0.17 -5.87
N ARG A 284 -5.92 1.48 -5.74
CA ARG A 284 -4.76 2.11 -5.11
C ARG A 284 -5.04 2.45 -3.65
N ALA A 285 -3.99 2.29 -2.84
CA ALA A 285 -4.04 2.49 -1.40
C ALA A 285 -4.21 3.99 -1.08
N ASP A 286 -5.30 4.34 -0.40
CA ASP A 286 -5.45 5.65 0.22
C ASP A 286 -5.29 5.52 1.75
N GLU A 287 -4.49 6.43 2.33
CA GLU A 287 -4.04 6.44 3.72
C GLU A 287 -5.06 7.02 4.71
N SER A 288 -6.22 7.50 4.23
CA SER A 288 -7.25 8.16 5.03
C SER A 288 -8.23 7.17 5.72
N GLY A 289 -7.65 6.31 6.54
CA GLY A 289 -8.30 5.72 7.72
C GLY A 289 -9.11 4.43 7.51
N GLY A 290 -8.86 3.46 8.39
CA GLY A 290 -9.78 2.38 8.79
C GLY A 290 -9.89 1.15 7.88
N GLU A 291 -8.88 0.28 7.96
CA GLU A 291 -8.99 -1.19 7.86
C GLU A 291 -9.63 -1.83 6.62
N ALA A 292 -8.90 -1.87 5.51
CA ALA A 292 -8.56 -3.13 4.80
C ALA A 292 -7.58 -2.80 3.69
N ARG A 293 -6.41 -3.43 3.72
CA ARG A 293 -5.47 -3.39 2.61
C ARG A 293 -5.73 -4.64 1.77
N PRO A 294 -6.44 -4.60 0.64
CA PRO A 294 -6.10 -5.49 -0.46
C PRO A 294 -4.86 -4.88 -1.11
N ALA A 295 -3.68 -5.15 -0.55
CA ALA A 295 -2.50 -5.09 -1.39
C ALA A 295 -2.72 -6.13 -2.50
N LEU A 296 -2.51 -5.76 -3.77
CA LEU A 296 -1.73 -6.51 -4.77
C LEU A 296 -2.10 -6.09 -6.21
N PRO A 297 -1.16 -6.13 -7.18
CA PRO A 297 0.13 -6.84 -7.12
C PRO A 297 1.39 -6.02 -7.44
N GLY A 298 2.53 -6.52 -6.92
CA GLY A 298 3.88 -6.03 -7.23
C GLY A 298 4.99 -6.80 -6.50
N GLY A 299 5.16 -8.09 -6.82
CA GLY A 299 6.41 -8.86 -6.69
C GLY A 299 6.84 -9.36 -5.30
N THR A 300 7.00 -8.48 -4.32
CA THR A 300 7.72 -8.82 -3.07
C THR A 300 6.79 -9.37 -1.99
N ASP A 301 5.61 -8.76 -1.80
CA ASP A 301 4.72 -9.07 -0.66
C ASP A 301 3.92 -10.38 -0.86
N GLU A 302 3.67 -10.79 -2.11
CA GLU A 302 2.91 -12.01 -2.42
C GLU A 302 3.73 -13.28 -2.20
N LEU A 303 4.96 -13.31 -2.70
CA LEU A 303 5.84 -14.47 -2.52
C LEU A 303 6.17 -14.66 -1.05
N LEU A 304 6.46 -13.57 -0.33
CA LEU A 304 6.72 -13.61 1.10
C LEU A 304 5.48 -14.04 1.91
N GLY A 305 4.29 -13.61 1.52
CA GLY A 305 3.05 -14.08 2.13
C GLY A 305 2.74 -15.56 1.85
N GLN A 306 3.13 -16.09 0.68
CA GLN A 306 3.09 -17.54 0.39
C GLN A 306 4.09 -18.31 1.26
N VAL A 307 5.31 -17.81 1.41
CA VAL A 307 6.33 -18.38 2.31
C VAL A 307 5.79 -18.44 3.75
N ASP A 308 5.14 -17.38 4.24
CA ASP A 308 4.56 -17.35 5.58
C ASP A 308 3.45 -18.40 5.77
N VAL A 309 2.67 -18.67 4.72
CA VAL A 309 1.69 -19.77 4.74
C VAL A 309 2.39 -21.12 4.84
N LEU A 310 3.40 -21.37 4.00
CA LEU A 310 4.13 -22.65 3.98
C LEU A 310 4.85 -22.91 5.30
N LEU A 311 5.51 -21.89 5.87
CA LEU A 311 6.16 -21.96 7.17
C LEU A 311 5.19 -22.35 8.30
N LYS A 312 3.98 -21.77 8.32
CA LYS A 312 2.96 -22.05 9.35
C LYS A 312 2.34 -23.44 9.22
N GLU A 313 2.33 -24.01 8.02
CA GLU A 313 1.89 -25.38 7.76
C GLU A 313 3.03 -26.40 7.89
N GLY A 314 4.26 -25.96 8.17
CA GLY A 314 5.43 -26.84 8.35
C GLY A 314 6.07 -27.33 7.04
N GLU A 315 5.67 -26.78 5.90
CA GLU A 315 6.15 -27.13 4.56
C GLU A 315 7.50 -26.46 4.26
N LEU A 316 8.54 -26.77 5.07
CA LEU A 316 9.86 -26.14 5.00
C LEU A 316 10.53 -26.30 3.62
N GLY A 317 10.42 -27.49 3.01
CA GLY A 317 11.04 -27.76 1.71
C GLY A 317 10.48 -26.90 0.57
N ARG A 318 9.15 -26.69 0.54
CA ARG A 318 8.51 -25.82 -0.46
C ARG A 318 8.82 -24.34 -0.21
N ALA A 319 8.87 -23.93 1.06
CA ALA A 319 9.26 -22.57 1.43
C ALA A 319 10.71 -22.26 1.01
N GLU A 320 11.60 -23.22 1.22
CA GLU A 320 13.00 -23.17 0.82
C GLU A 320 13.15 -23.00 -0.70
N GLU A 321 12.49 -23.84 -1.51
CA GLU A 321 12.53 -23.78 -2.98
C GLU A 321 12.05 -22.42 -3.50
N LEU A 322 10.94 -21.91 -2.94
CA LEU A 322 10.35 -20.64 -3.35
C LEU A 322 11.28 -19.45 -3.03
N LEU A 323 11.93 -19.47 -1.87
CA LEU A 323 12.89 -18.46 -1.46
C LEU A 323 14.19 -18.53 -2.28
N ARG A 324 14.70 -19.73 -2.57
CA ARG A 324 15.89 -19.91 -3.42
C ARG A 324 15.66 -19.33 -4.82
N LYS A 325 14.52 -19.65 -5.43
CA LYS A 325 14.12 -19.10 -6.73
C LYS A 325 14.05 -17.57 -6.72
N ARG A 326 13.57 -16.98 -5.61
CA ARG A 326 13.51 -15.52 -5.42
C ARG A 326 14.91 -14.91 -5.36
N ILE A 327 15.82 -15.54 -4.63
CA ILE A 327 17.21 -15.12 -4.50
C ILE A 327 17.94 -15.23 -5.84
N ASP A 328 17.70 -16.29 -6.61
CA ASP A 328 18.29 -16.46 -7.95
C ASP A 328 17.89 -15.33 -8.90
N GLN A 329 16.65 -14.85 -8.78
CA GLN A 329 16.14 -13.73 -9.58
C GLN A 329 16.62 -12.38 -9.07
N GLN A 330 16.72 -12.20 -7.75
CA GLN A 330 17.16 -10.96 -7.10
C GLN A 330 18.15 -11.25 -5.96
N PRO A 331 19.44 -11.40 -6.28
CA PRO A 331 20.46 -11.80 -5.30
C PRO A 331 20.68 -10.81 -4.15
N THR A 332 20.26 -9.55 -4.29
CA THR A 332 20.36 -8.51 -3.26
C THR A 332 19.11 -8.36 -2.40
N ASP A 333 18.08 -9.20 -2.59
CA ASP A 333 16.90 -9.23 -1.72
C ASP A 333 17.24 -9.81 -0.34
N LEU A 334 17.65 -8.94 0.58
CA LEU A 334 18.08 -9.32 1.92
C LEU A 334 16.96 -9.92 2.77
N GLU A 335 15.69 -9.58 2.49
CA GLU A 335 14.56 -10.13 3.24
C GLU A 335 14.33 -11.59 2.85
N ALA A 336 14.36 -11.89 1.54
CA ALA A 336 14.30 -13.26 1.04
C ALA A 336 15.45 -14.10 1.62
N TRP A 337 16.67 -13.58 1.60
CA TRP A 337 17.82 -14.25 2.23
C TRP A 337 17.62 -14.50 3.73
N GLN A 338 17.15 -13.51 4.48
CA GLN A 338 16.99 -13.66 5.93
C GLN A 338 15.93 -14.73 6.28
N ARG A 339 14.86 -14.84 5.48
CA ARG A 339 13.87 -15.90 5.66
C ARG A 339 14.42 -17.26 5.21
N TYR A 340 15.16 -17.31 4.11
CA TYR A 340 15.81 -18.51 3.60
C TYR A 340 16.78 -19.10 4.62
N TYR A 341 17.65 -18.26 5.18
CA TYR A 341 18.62 -18.68 6.18
C TYR A 341 17.95 -19.20 7.46
N ARG A 342 16.82 -18.60 7.88
CA ARG A 342 16.01 -19.11 8.99
C ARG A 342 15.37 -20.47 8.69
N VAL A 343 14.92 -20.70 7.45
CA VAL A 343 14.42 -22.01 7.02
C VAL A 343 15.53 -23.06 7.10
N LEU A 344 16.74 -22.74 6.62
CA LEU A 344 17.89 -23.66 6.70
C LEU A 344 18.28 -23.98 8.14
N GLN A 345 18.30 -22.97 9.03
CA GLN A 345 18.55 -23.17 10.46
C GLN A 345 17.52 -24.11 11.09
N ALA A 346 16.24 -23.99 10.71
CA ALA A 346 15.18 -24.87 11.20
C ALA A 346 15.27 -26.29 10.60
N GLY A 347 15.78 -26.43 9.37
CA GLY A 347 15.98 -27.71 8.69
C GLY A 347 17.12 -28.56 9.26
N GLY A 348 18.11 -27.93 9.93
CA GLY A 348 19.20 -28.62 10.63
C GLY A 348 20.31 -29.18 9.73
N ASP A 349 20.36 -28.79 8.45
CA ASP A 349 21.44 -29.16 7.54
C ASP A 349 22.59 -28.13 7.64
N ASP A 350 23.48 -28.36 8.61
CA ASP A 350 24.61 -27.47 8.88
C ASP A 350 25.57 -27.36 7.69
N GLY A 351 25.71 -28.42 6.88
CA GLY A 351 26.58 -28.42 5.70
C GLY A 351 26.08 -27.45 4.64
N ARG A 352 24.80 -27.55 4.28
CA ARG A 352 24.16 -26.64 3.33
C ARG A 352 24.10 -25.20 3.86
N LEU A 353 23.83 -25.02 5.14
CA LEU A 353 23.80 -23.69 5.77
C LEU A 353 25.17 -22.99 5.64
N VAL A 354 26.28 -23.71 5.87
CA VAL A 354 27.63 -23.16 5.72
C VAL A 354 27.95 -22.84 4.26
N GLU A 355 27.52 -23.67 3.31
CA GLU A 355 27.67 -23.40 1.88
C GLU A 355 26.94 -22.11 1.48
N GLU A 356 25.65 -22.01 1.80
CA GLU A 356 24.78 -20.85 1.49
C GLU A 356 25.20 -19.57 2.25
N SER A 357 25.87 -19.71 3.39
CA SER A 357 26.41 -18.57 4.15
C SER A 357 27.35 -17.72 3.30
N LYS A 358 28.11 -18.33 2.39
CA LYS A 358 29.05 -17.62 1.51
C LYS A 358 28.35 -16.62 0.59
N ASP A 359 27.24 -17.04 -0.01
CA ASP A 359 26.45 -16.20 -0.91
C ASP A 359 25.67 -15.16 -0.12
N TYR A 360 25.13 -15.53 1.05
CA TYR A 360 24.42 -14.58 1.90
C TYR A 360 25.33 -13.46 2.43
N ILE A 361 26.55 -13.80 2.87
CA ILE A 361 27.58 -12.82 3.26
C ILE A 361 27.89 -11.88 2.09
N SER A 362 28.01 -12.43 0.87
CA SER A 362 28.25 -11.65 -0.33
C SER A 362 27.12 -10.65 -0.59
N ALA A 363 25.87 -11.08 -0.49
CA ALA A 363 24.70 -10.21 -0.64
C ALA A 363 24.65 -9.10 0.42
N LEU A 364 24.93 -9.44 1.68
CA LEU A 364 24.96 -8.46 2.78
C LEU A 364 26.05 -7.40 2.58
N LEU A 365 27.23 -7.79 2.10
CA LEU A 365 28.33 -6.85 1.87
C LEU A 365 28.08 -5.94 0.66
N LEU A 366 27.42 -6.43 -0.39
CA LEU A 366 26.98 -5.60 -1.52
C LEU A 366 26.05 -4.47 -1.06
N GLU A 367 25.14 -4.78 -0.13
CA GLU A 367 24.22 -3.82 0.50
C GLU A 367 24.85 -3.05 1.68
N ARG A 368 26.18 -3.11 1.84
CA ARG A 368 26.98 -2.43 2.89
C ARG A 368 26.56 -2.79 4.33
N ARG A 369 26.01 -3.99 4.55
CA ARG A 369 25.59 -4.53 5.85
C ARG A 369 26.68 -5.41 6.48
N ALA A 370 27.85 -4.84 6.74
CA ALA A 370 29.01 -5.59 7.26
C ALA A 370 28.78 -6.21 8.66
N GLY A 371 28.09 -5.51 9.57
CA GLY A 371 27.76 -6.05 10.90
C GLY A 371 26.91 -7.32 10.85
N PRO A 372 25.74 -7.31 10.17
CA PRO A 372 24.95 -8.51 9.91
C PRO A 372 25.73 -9.63 9.21
N ALA A 373 26.55 -9.30 8.20
CA ALA A 373 27.40 -10.28 7.52
C ALA A 373 28.35 -10.97 8.49
N MET A 374 28.91 -10.22 9.44
CA MET A 374 29.83 -10.77 10.44
C MET A 374 29.14 -11.75 11.39
N ARG A 375 27.86 -11.55 11.72
CA ARG A 375 27.10 -12.53 12.51
C ARG A 375 26.94 -13.86 11.77
N VAL A 376 26.68 -13.81 10.46
CA VAL A 376 26.61 -15.02 9.61
C VAL A 376 27.97 -15.73 9.58
N VAL A 377 29.08 -14.98 9.51
CA VAL A 377 30.43 -15.57 9.57
C VAL A 377 30.70 -16.25 10.92
N ALA A 378 30.33 -15.61 12.03
CA ALA A 378 30.50 -16.20 13.37
C ALA A 378 29.71 -17.51 13.48
N GLU A 379 28.46 -17.50 13.01
CA GLU A 379 27.59 -18.67 13.00
C GLU A 379 28.12 -19.82 12.12
N ALA A 380 28.67 -19.50 10.95
CA ALA A 380 29.30 -20.47 10.07
C ALA A 380 30.59 -21.06 10.69
N LEU A 381 31.37 -20.26 11.42
CA LEU A 381 32.59 -20.72 12.11
C LEU A 381 32.34 -21.60 13.32
N GLU A 382 31.17 -21.45 13.97
CA GLU A 382 30.74 -22.35 15.06
C GLU A 382 30.45 -23.75 14.54
N ARG A 383 29.93 -23.87 13.31
CA ARG A 383 29.62 -25.15 12.64
C ARG A 383 30.82 -25.74 11.90
N GLU A 384 31.53 -24.91 11.14
CA GLU A 384 32.72 -25.33 10.40
C GLU A 384 33.92 -24.44 10.79
N PRO A 385 34.84 -24.92 11.66
CA PRO A 385 35.99 -24.14 12.10
C PRO A 385 36.93 -23.68 10.95
N GLY A 386 36.87 -24.36 9.81
CA GLY A 386 37.62 -24.03 8.59
C GLY A 386 36.98 -22.98 7.70
N PHE A 387 35.77 -22.48 8.03
CA PHE A 387 35.00 -21.59 7.18
C PHE A 387 35.78 -20.34 6.74
N ARG A 388 35.64 -19.99 5.46
CA ARG A 388 36.19 -18.76 4.86
C ARG A 388 35.13 -18.10 3.96
N PRO A 389 35.05 -16.74 3.97
CA PRO A 389 34.23 -16.00 3.00
C PRO A 389 34.59 -16.35 1.55
N ALA A 390 33.63 -16.21 0.63
CA ALA A 390 33.81 -16.59 -0.76
C ALA A 390 34.91 -15.81 -1.48
N LYS A 391 35.02 -14.50 -1.20
CA LYS A 391 35.91 -13.61 -1.93
C LYS A 391 36.92 -12.91 -1.02
N PRO A 392 38.20 -12.76 -1.44
CA PRO A 392 39.25 -12.12 -0.63
C PRO A 392 38.90 -10.69 -0.18
N GLU A 393 38.27 -9.89 -1.05
CA GLU A 393 37.87 -8.49 -0.79
C GLU A 393 36.81 -8.35 0.33
N GLN A 394 36.16 -9.44 0.72
CA GLN A 394 35.17 -9.44 1.81
C GLN A 394 35.85 -9.41 3.19
N ILE A 395 37.11 -9.81 3.29
CA ILE A 395 37.80 -10.01 4.57
C ILE A 395 38.02 -8.69 5.30
N LEU A 396 38.36 -7.61 4.59
CA LEU A 396 38.59 -6.30 5.19
C LEU A 396 37.32 -5.70 5.84
N PRO A 397 36.17 -5.57 5.15
CA PRO A 397 34.95 -5.05 5.78
C PRO A 397 34.44 -5.96 6.92
N LEU A 398 34.59 -7.29 6.80
CA LEU A 398 34.24 -8.23 7.86
C LEU A 398 35.14 -8.09 9.10
N ALA A 399 36.46 -7.99 8.91
CA ALA A 399 37.40 -7.80 10.02
C ALA A 399 37.18 -6.47 10.75
N ARG A 400 36.86 -5.39 10.02
CA ARG A 400 36.47 -4.10 10.63
C ARG A 400 35.19 -4.25 11.45
N ALA A 401 34.15 -4.86 10.88
CA ALA A 401 32.88 -5.08 11.59
C ALA A 401 33.06 -5.98 12.84
N ALA A 402 33.93 -6.99 12.78
CA ALA A 402 34.25 -7.83 13.93
C ALA A 402 34.95 -7.03 15.04
N ARG A 403 35.89 -6.15 14.68
CA ARG A 403 36.56 -5.26 15.64
C ARG A 403 35.58 -4.27 16.28
N GLU A 404 34.79 -3.58 15.47
CA GLU A 404 33.75 -2.63 15.93
C GLU A 404 32.70 -3.30 16.81
N GLY A 405 32.38 -4.57 16.54
CA GLY A 405 31.51 -5.40 17.36
C GLY A 405 32.15 -5.97 18.63
N GLY A 406 33.37 -5.56 18.99
CA GLY A 406 34.06 -6.00 20.21
C GLY A 406 34.63 -7.41 20.15
N GLN A 407 34.88 -7.96 18.95
CA GLN A 407 35.39 -9.32 18.74
C GLN A 407 36.79 -9.32 18.10
N PRO A 408 37.82 -8.77 18.78
CA PRO A 408 39.16 -8.58 18.21
C PRO A 408 39.86 -9.90 17.83
N HIS A 409 39.64 -10.98 18.59
CA HIS A 409 40.20 -12.30 18.26
C HIS A 409 39.60 -12.89 16.99
N LEU A 410 38.30 -12.69 16.74
CA LEU A 410 37.64 -13.17 15.55
C LEU A 410 38.13 -12.41 14.30
N ALA A 411 38.31 -11.10 14.43
CA ALA A 411 38.90 -10.28 13.37
C ALA A 411 40.31 -10.79 12.98
N LEU A 412 41.19 -11.05 13.96
CA LEU A 412 42.51 -11.63 13.69
C LEU A 412 42.43 -13.02 13.04
N ARG A 413 41.49 -13.88 13.46
CA ARG A 413 41.29 -15.20 12.86
C ARG A 413 40.91 -15.10 11.39
N LEU A 414 40.04 -14.16 11.01
CA LEU A 414 39.63 -13.95 9.61
C LEU A 414 40.79 -13.48 8.73
N MET A 415 41.63 -12.59 9.25
CA MET A 415 42.79 -12.06 8.52
C MET A 415 43.96 -13.05 8.47
N ASN A 416 43.96 -14.09 9.32
CA ASN A 416 45.07 -15.02 9.43
C ASN A 416 45.31 -15.77 8.10
N GLY A 417 46.56 -15.73 7.64
CA GLY A 417 47.00 -16.36 6.39
C GLY A 417 46.73 -15.55 5.12
N PHE A 418 46.03 -14.41 5.19
CA PHE A 418 45.65 -13.62 4.03
C PHE A 418 46.85 -13.20 3.16
N GLY A 419 47.89 -12.63 3.79
CA GLY A 419 49.09 -12.19 3.05
C GLY A 419 49.90 -13.31 2.40
N LYS A 420 49.81 -14.55 2.91
CA LYS A 420 50.43 -15.72 2.27
C LYS A 420 49.60 -16.21 1.09
N ALA A 421 48.28 -16.19 1.22
CA ALA A 421 47.36 -16.64 0.18
C ALA A 421 47.21 -15.64 -0.97
N HIS A 422 47.31 -14.33 -0.68
CA HIS A 422 47.10 -13.25 -1.65
C HIS A 422 48.17 -12.14 -1.53
N PRO A 423 49.44 -12.39 -1.91
CA PRO A 423 50.55 -11.46 -1.69
C PRO A 423 50.45 -10.10 -2.40
N GLY A 424 49.61 -9.97 -3.43
CA GLY A 424 49.45 -8.75 -4.24
C GLY A 424 48.06 -8.12 -4.13
N HIS A 425 47.23 -8.50 -3.16
CA HIS A 425 45.87 -7.96 -3.04
C HIS A 425 45.89 -6.49 -2.57
N PRO A 426 45.08 -5.58 -3.16
CA PRO A 426 45.08 -4.16 -2.79
C PRO A 426 44.75 -3.90 -1.31
N ASP A 427 43.95 -4.77 -0.68
CA ASP A 427 43.61 -4.63 0.75
C ASP A 427 44.70 -5.11 1.72
N LEU A 428 45.79 -5.72 1.23
CA LEU A 428 46.84 -6.29 2.08
C LEU A 428 47.50 -5.26 3.04
N PRO A 429 47.83 -4.02 2.62
CA PRO A 429 48.37 -3.00 3.52
C PRO A 429 47.36 -2.64 4.61
N ALA A 430 46.09 -2.42 4.23
CA ALA A 430 45.01 -2.05 5.14
C ALA A 430 44.70 -3.17 6.16
N LEU A 431 44.71 -4.44 5.73
CA LEU A 431 44.52 -5.60 6.61
C LEU A 431 45.68 -5.78 7.58
N THR A 432 46.92 -5.62 7.11
CA THR A 432 48.11 -5.72 7.97
C THR A 432 48.13 -4.62 9.02
N MET A 433 47.76 -3.40 8.63
CA MET A 433 47.60 -2.27 9.55
C MET A 433 46.48 -2.52 10.56
N LEU A 434 45.32 -3.01 10.12
CA LEU A 434 44.20 -3.35 11.00
C LEU A 434 44.59 -4.42 12.03
N ALA A 435 45.30 -5.47 11.63
CA ALA A 435 45.80 -6.50 12.54
C ALA A 435 46.77 -5.92 13.59
N ALA A 436 47.67 -5.03 13.19
CA ALA A 436 48.58 -4.37 14.10
C ALA A 436 47.85 -3.47 15.11
N ARG A 437 46.82 -2.74 14.67
CA ARG A 437 45.96 -1.93 15.55
C ARG A 437 45.21 -2.79 16.55
N ILE A 438 44.60 -3.88 16.12
CA ILE A 438 43.90 -4.80 17.03
C ILE A 438 44.86 -5.36 18.09
N LEU A 439 46.06 -5.78 17.68
CA LEU A 439 47.06 -6.29 18.61
C LEU A 439 47.53 -5.23 19.61
N SER A 440 47.73 -3.98 19.17
CA SER A 440 48.23 -2.90 20.04
C SER A 440 47.13 -2.26 20.88
N GLU A 441 46.08 -1.74 20.25
CA GLU A 441 45.01 -0.93 20.87
C GLU A 441 44.02 -1.81 21.64
N ASP A 442 43.61 -2.96 21.10
CA ASP A 442 42.53 -3.76 21.69
C ASP A 442 43.07 -4.87 22.62
N LEU A 443 44.26 -5.42 22.32
CA LEU A 443 44.83 -6.57 23.04
C LEU A 443 46.10 -6.25 23.86
N ASN A 444 46.63 -5.03 23.78
CA ASN A 444 47.88 -4.61 24.46
C ASN A 444 49.12 -5.49 24.16
N GLN A 445 49.15 -6.15 23.00
CA GLN A 445 50.24 -7.03 22.53
C GLN A 445 51.21 -6.26 21.61
N ASN A 446 51.78 -5.17 22.10
CA ASN A 446 52.66 -4.28 21.33
C ASN A 446 53.86 -4.99 20.69
N ALA A 447 54.42 -6.01 21.38
CA ALA A 447 55.52 -6.83 20.87
C ALA A 447 55.16 -7.59 19.57
N LYS A 448 53.88 -8.01 19.43
CA LYS A 448 53.39 -8.69 18.22
C LYS A 448 52.91 -7.71 17.14
N ALA A 449 52.47 -6.51 17.53
CA ALA A 449 52.05 -5.47 16.60
C ALA A 449 53.23 -4.84 15.84
N ARG A 450 54.36 -4.60 16.52
CA ARG A 450 55.57 -3.98 15.96
C ARG A 450 56.08 -4.61 14.64
N PRO A 451 56.31 -5.94 14.54
CA PRO A 451 56.81 -6.53 13.30
C PRO A 451 55.84 -6.38 12.12
N LEU A 452 54.53 -6.32 12.38
CA LEU A 452 53.52 -6.05 11.35
C LEU A 452 53.61 -4.60 10.85
N LEU A 453 53.77 -3.63 11.75
CA LEU A 453 53.95 -2.22 11.40
C LEU A 453 55.23 -1.98 10.60
N GLU A 454 56.34 -2.59 11.03
CA GLU A 454 57.61 -2.55 10.30
C GLU A 454 57.52 -3.25 8.94
N SER A 455 56.67 -4.26 8.80
CA SER A 455 56.39 -4.90 7.50
C SER A 455 55.64 -3.97 6.56
N VAL A 456 54.63 -3.23 7.06
CA VAL A 456 53.88 -2.23 6.26
C VAL A 456 54.83 -1.15 5.74
N LEU A 457 55.72 -0.63 6.58
CA LEU A 457 56.68 0.40 6.16
C LEU A 457 57.68 -0.07 5.12
N ARG A 458 58.09 -1.34 5.18
CA ARG A 458 59.07 -1.92 4.23
C ARG A 458 58.45 -2.26 2.88
N HIS A 459 57.25 -2.84 2.87
CA HIS A 459 56.64 -3.38 1.65
C HIS A 459 55.66 -2.40 0.99
N PHE A 460 55.09 -1.45 1.73
CA PHE A 460 54.07 -0.52 1.23
C PHE A 460 54.36 0.95 1.60
N PRO A 461 55.54 1.49 1.26
CA PRO A 461 55.98 2.82 1.75
C PRO A 461 55.14 4.01 1.27
N GLU A 462 54.46 3.88 0.13
CA GLU A 462 53.64 4.93 -0.50
C GLU A 462 52.13 4.82 -0.20
N ASP A 463 51.70 3.75 0.48
CA ASP A 463 50.29 3.53 0.83
C ASP A 463 49.87 4.40 2.04
N PRO A 464 48.62 4.88 2.13
CA PRO A 464 48.11 5.58 3.31
C PRO A 464 48.34 4.83 4.64
N ALA A 465 48.34 3.49 4.62
CA ALA A 465 48.62 2.65 5.77
C ALA A 465 50.04 2.86 6.33
N ALA A 466 51.02 3.28 5.52
CA ALA A 466 52.37 3.57 6.00
C ALA A 466 52.42 4.82 6.89
N ALA A 467 51.61 5.84 6.60
CA ALA A 467 51.52 7.02 7.47
C ALA A 467 50.95 6.65 8.84
N GLU A 468 49.88 5.86 8.87
CA GLU A 468 49.26 5.35 10.09
C GLU A 468 50.22 4.42 10.87
N ALA A 469 50.96 3.57 10.17
CA ALA A 469 51.94 2.67 10.79
C ALA A 469 53.08 3.44 11.48
N ARG A 470 53.60 4.53 10.89
CA ARG A 470 54.60 5.40 11.54
C ARG A 470 54.05 6.04 12.81
N HIS A 471 52.79 6.47 12.79
CA HIS A 471 52.14 7.08 13.94
C HIS A 471 51.99 6.08 15.09
N LEU A 472 51.47 4.87 14.80
CA LEU A 472 51.29 3.84 15.82
C LEU A 472 52.64 3.31 16.37
N LEU A 473 53.67 3.18 15.52
CA LEU A 473 55.02 2.80 15.96
C LEU A 473 55.63 3.80 16.95
N ARG A 474 55.34 5.09 16.81
CA ARG A 474 55.75 6.12 17.78
C ARG A 474 54.97 5.98 19.10
N ALA A 475 53.68 5.69 19.02
CA ALA A 475 52.81 5.55 20.18
C ALA A 475 53.17 4.34 21.06
N ILE A 476 53.57 3.22 20.46
CA ILE A 476 53.97 2.00 21.22
C ILE A 476 55.38 2.07 21.82
N GLY A 477 56.17 3.12 21.52
CA GLY A 477 57.50 3.33 22.08
C GLY A 477 58.55 2.29 21.67
N THR A 478 59.82 2.53 22.01
CA THR A 478 60.91 1.53 21.90
C THR A 478 60.69 0.40 22.90
N PRO A 479 61.03 -0.87 22.55
CA PRO A 479 60.82 -1.99 23.44
C PRO A 479 61.46 -1.74 24.80
N GLU A 480 60.71 -1.91 25.88
CA GLU A 480 61.28 -2.04 27.20
C GLU A 480 62.23 -3.25 27.17
N PRO A 481 63.51 -3.10 27.52
CA PRO A 481 64.44 -4.22 27.52
C PRO A 481 63.91 -5.29 28.47
N ALA A 482 63.86 -6.54 27.99
CA ALA A 482 63.45 -7.68 28.78
C ALA A 482 64.21 -7.67 30.12
N SER A 483 63.49 -7.39 31.20
CA SER A 483 64.04 -7.40 32.55
C SER A 483 64.47 -8.83 32.90
N GLY A 484 65.78 -9.05 32.88
CA GLY A 484 66.49 -10.00 33.75
C GLY A 484 66.05 -11.46 33.69
N ALA A 485 66.76 -12.24 32.86
CA ALA A 485 67.19 -13.54 33.33
C ALA A 485 68.10 -13.31 34.55
N GLY A 486 67.62 -13.73 35.73
CA GLY A 486 68.36 -13.68 36.98
C GLY A 486 68.07 -14.93 37.80
N SER A 487 68.99 -15.90 37.68
CA SER A 487 69.24 -17.10 38.51
C SER A 487 68.09 -18.07 38.77
#